data_AF-A0A9W7EGB5-F1
#
_entry.id   AF-A0A9W7EGB5-F1
#
_cell.length_a   1.000
_cell.length_b   1.000
_cell.length_c   1.000
_cell.angle_alpha   90.00
_cell.angle_beta   90.00
_cell.angle_gamma   90.00
#
_symmetry.space_group_name_H-M   'P 1'
#
loop_
_entity.id
_entity.type
_entity.pdbx_description
1 polymer ?
#
loop_
_entity_poly.entity_id
_entity_poly.type
_entity_poly.pdbx_seq_one_letter_code
_entity_poly.pdbx_strand_id
1 'polypeptide(L)' 'VEVNTVDGFQGREKRVIIFSAVRSNKGKKVGFLSDGRRMNVALTRAKDALIVVADTTTVGGGD' A
#
# COMPACT_ATOMS: atom_id res chain seq x y z
N VAL A 1 4.67 11.90 -14.37
CA VAL A 1 4.27 11.24 -13.11
C VAL A 1 3.42 10.04 -13.49
N GLU A 2 3.77 8.83 -13.08
CA GLU A 2 3.02 7.60 -13.41
C GLU A 2 2.18 7.21 -12.20
N VAL A 3 0.87 7.05 -12.39
CA VAL A 3 -0.08 6.67 -11.33
C VAL A 3 -0.78 5.40 -11.78
N ASN A 4 -0.63 4.33 -11.01
CA ASN A 4 -1.26 3.03 -11.26
C ASN A 4 -1.60 2.36 -9.92
N THR A 5 -2.46 1.35 -9.97
CA THR A 5 -2.75 0.49 -8.82
C THR A 5 -1.61 -0.49 -8.57
N VAL A 6 -1.57 -1.09 -7.37
CA VAL A 6 -0.56 -2.12 -7.00
C VAL A 6 -0.45 -3.23 -8.04
N ASP A 7 -1.60 -3.71 -8.52
CA ASP A 7 -1.68 -4.79 -9.51
C ASP A 7 -1.05 -4.38 -10.86
N GLY A 8 -1.16 -3.11 -11.25
CA GLY A 8 -0.56 -2.56 -12.47
C GLY A 8 0.96 -2.34 -12.38
N PHE A 9 1.55 -2.43 -11.18
CA PHE A 9 3.00 -2.27 -10.95
C PHE A 9 3.77 -3.61 -10.87
N GLN A 10 3.11 -4.74 -11.12
CA GLN A 10 3.78 -6.04 -11.10
C GLN A 10 4.89 -6.11 -12.16
N GLY A 11 6.13 -6.34 -11.74
CA GLY A 11 7.31 -6.46 -12.62
C GLY A 11 7.96 -5.12 -13.02
N ARG A 12 7.55 -3.99 -12.44
CA ARG A 12 8.15 -2.67 -12.68
C ARG A 12 8.62 -2.06 -11.36
N GLU A 13 9.81 -1.49 -11.34
CA GLU A 13 10.38 -0.83 -10.15
C GLU A 13 10.54 0.67 -10.40
N LYS A 14 10.44 1.48 -9.33
CA LYS A 14 10.65 2.94 -9.37
C LYS A 14 11.54 3.38 -8.22
N ARG A 15 12.26 4.48 -8.40
CA ARG A 15 13.12 5.09 -7.36
C ARG A 15 12.30 5.49 -6.13
N VAL A 16 11.19 6.18 -6.35
CA VAL A 16 10.26 6.61 -5.29
C VAL A 16 8.86 6.06 -5.59
N ILE A 17 8.22 5.47 -4.59
CA ILE A 17 6.81 5.03 -4.66
C ILE A 17 6.01 5.71 -3.56
N ILE A 18 4.81 6.16 -3.90
CA ILE A 18 3.81 6.65 -2.95
C ILE A 18 2.66 5.64 -2.92
N PHE A 19 2.46 5.01 -1.78
CA PHE A 19 1.41 4.03 -1.54
C PHE A 19 0.31 4.63 -0.68
N SER A 20 -0.92 4.67 -1.20
CA SER A 20 -2.10 5.09 -0.44
C SER A 20 -2.94 3.87 -0.07
N ALA A 21 -3.15 3.67 1.23
CA ALA A 21 -3.97 2.57 1.75
C ALA A 21 -5.48 2.80 1.45
N VAL A 22 -5.90 4.05 1.20
CA VAL A 22 -7.26 4.51 0.88
C VAL A 22 -8.33 4.24 1.95
N ARG A 23 -8.22 3.14 2.70
CA ARG A 23 -9.23 2.70 3.68
C ARG A 23 -9.09 3.48 4.98
N SER A 24 -10.19 4.15 5.36
CA SER A 24 -10.42 4.77 6.65
C SER A 24 -11.86 4.49 7.07
N ASN A 25 -12.06 3.66 8.09
CA ASN A 25 -13.38 3.33 8.63
C ASN A 25 -13.31 2.81 10.06
N LYS A 26 -14.37 3.09 10.85
CA LYS A 26 -14.49 2.66 12.25
C LYS A 26 -14.52 1.15 12.45
N GLY A 27 -14.85 0.38 11.41
CA GLY A 27 -14.92 -1.08 11.46
C GLY A 27 -13.58 -1.79 11.26
N LYS A 28 -12.46 -1.05 11.16
CA LYS A 28 -11.10 -1.58 10.89
C LYS A 28 -11.05 -2.51 9.67
N LYS A 29 -11.91 -2.27 8.68
CA LYS A 29 -11.96 -3.09 7.47
C LYS A 29 -10.89 -2.61 6.49
N VAL A 30 -9.82 -3.38 6.38
CA VAL A 30 -8.67 -3.07 5.50
C VAL A 30 -8.89 -3.49 4.04
N GLY A 31 -9.87 -4.37 3.77
CA GLY A 31 -10.24 -4.77 2.40
C GLY A 31 -9.05 -5.38 1.64
N PHE A 32 -8.74 -4.86 0.44
CA PHE A 32 -7.67 -5.40 -0.41
C PHE A 32 -6.26 -5.41 0.23
N LEU A 33 -6.05 -4.61 1.28
CA LEU A 33 -4.80 -4.59 2.05
C LEU A 33 -4.60 -5.86 2.90
N SER A 34 -5.66 -6.65 3.15
CA SER A 34 -5.52 -7.94 3.84
C SER A 34 -4.78 -8.98 3.00
N ASP A 35 -4.63 -8.75 1.70
CA ASP A 35 -3.87 -9.62 0.82
C ASP A 35 -2.36 -9.32 0.97
N GLY A 36 -1.69 -10.15 1.77
CA GLY A 36 -0.25 -10.07 2.01
C GLY A 36 0.59 -10.14 0.72
N ARG A 37 0.10 -10.78 -0.35
CA ARG A 37 0.83 -10.85 -1.63
C ARG A 37 0.82 -9.49 -2.32
N ARG A 38 -0.32 -8.80 -2.32
CA ARG A 38 -0.43 -7.43 -2.87
C ARG A 38 0.40 -6.44 -2.06
N MET A 39 0.35 -6.54 -0.74
CA MET A 39 1.20 -5.75 0.15
C MET A 39 2.69 -5.96 -0.15
N ASN A 40 3.14 -7.22 -0.28
CA ASN A 40 4.53 -7.50 -0.61
C ASN A 40 4.95 -6.86 -1.94
N VAL A 41 4.09 -6.89 -2.96
CA VAL A 41 4.35 -6.18 -4.22
C VAL A 41 4.39 -4.67 -4.01
N ALA A 42 3.45 -4.07 -3.28
CA ALA A 42 3.45 -2.62 -3.05
C ALA A 42 4.71 -2.14 -2.30
N LEU A 43 5.19 -2.92 -1.33
CA LEU A 43 6.32 -2.56 -0.47
C LEU A 43 7.69 -2.77 -1.14
N THR A 44 7.84 -3.80 -1.99
CA THR A 44 9.16 -4.22 -2.53
C THR A 44 9.55 -3.58 -3.86
N ARG A 45 8.71 -2.71 -4.42
CA ARG A 45 8.95 -2.12 -5.76
C ARG A 45 9.68 -0.76 -5.72
N ALA A 46 9.87 -0.20 -4.52
CA ALA A 46 10.60 1.04 -4.31
C ALA A 46 12.10 0.78 -4.16
N LYS A 47 12.94 1.52 -4.88
CA LYS A 47 14.41 1.37 -4.79
C LYS A 47 15.05 2.27 -3.72
N ASP A 48 14.63 3.53 -3.66
CA ASP A 48 15.27 4.54 -2.83
C ASP A 48 14.35 4.98 -1.68
N ALA A 49 13.06 5.19 -1.95
CA ALA A 49 12.10 5.62 -0.94
C ALA A 49 10.69 5.09 -1.19
N LEU A 50 10.02 4.68 -0.11
CA LEU A 50 8.61 4.32 -0.08
C LEU A 50 7.88 5.23 0.90
N ILE A 51 6.87 5.95 0.43
CA ILE A 51 6.02 6.81 1.26
C ILE A 51 4.66 6.13 1.39
N VAL A 52 4.25 5.84 2.62
CA VAL A 52 2.96 5.21 2.92
C VAL A 52 2.02 6.23 3.54
N VAL A 53 0.83 6.37 2.95
CA VAL A 53 -0.26 7.18 3.48
C VAL A 53 -1.40 6.26 3.87
N ALA A 54 -1.69 6.18 5.18
CA ALA A 54 -2.70 5.29 5.72
C ALA A 54 -3.37 5.89 6.96
N ASP A 55 -4.61 5.48 7.22
CA ASP A 55 -5.27 5.70 8.49
C ASP A 55 -4.84 4.60 9.47
N THR A 56 -4.07 4.99 10.48
CA THR A 56 -3.52 4.08 11.50
C THR A 56 -4.62 3.40 12.32
N THR A 57 -5.76 4.05 12.55
CA THR A 57 -6.87 3.46 13.30
C THR A 57 -7.55 2.33 12.55
N THR A 58 -7.50 2.39 11.21
CA THR A 58 -8.11 1.41 10.31
C THR A 58 -7.13 0.29 9.95
N VAL A 59 -5.85 0.60 9.73
CA VAL A 59 -4.83 -0.36 9.24
C VAL A 59 -4.03 -1.01 10.36
N GLY A 60 -3.75 -0.29 11.45
CA GLY A 60 -3.02 -0.81 12.60
C GLY A 60 -3.92 -1.63 13.50
N GLY A 61 -4.50 -2.72 12.99
CA GLY A 61 -5.30 -3.67 13.77
C GLY A 61 -4.74 -3.81 15.19
N GLY A 62 -5.59 -3.60 16.19
CA GLY A 62 -5.16 -3.31 17.57
C GLY A 62 -4.25 -4.39 18.16
N ASP A 63 -3.38 -3.93 19.06
CA ASP A 63 -2.50 -4.73 19.92
C ASP A 63 -3.17 -6.00 20.47
#